data_AF-A0A8T5REL7-F1
#
_entry.id   AF-A0A8T5REL7-F1
#
_cell.length_a   1.000
_cell.length_b   1.000
_cell.length_c   1.000
_cell.angle_alpha   90.00
_cell.angle_beta   90.00
_cell.angle_gamma   90.00
#
_symmetry.space_group_name_H-M   'P 1'
#
loop_
_entity.id
_entity.type
_entity.pdbx_description
1 polymer ?
#
loop_
_entity_poly.entity_id
_entity_poly.type
_entity_poly.pdbx_seq_one_letter_code
_entity_poly.pdbx_strand_id
1 'polypeptide(L)' 'MKRSFKGEEIIKISLVGISGCGKTSIYSVVFSGKKPKETKELNPTILYESCRHPFLGLQIGI' A
#
# COMPACT_ATOMS: atom_id res chain seq x y z
N MET A 1 -4.54 24.51 5.75
CA MET A 1 -5.87 24.12 5.21
C MET A 1 -6.03 22.61 5.36
N LYS A 2 -6.67 22.12 6.43
CA LYS A 2 -6.95 20.68 6.61
C LYS A 2 -8.26 20.35 5.89
N ARG A 3 -8.18 19.71 4.72
CA ARG A 3 -9.38 19.20 4.03
C ARG A 3 -9.89 17.99 4.82
N SER A 4 -10.99 18.17 5.55
CA SER A 4 -11.76 17.06 6.13
C SER A 4 -12.59 16.46 5.01
N PHE A 5 -12.19 15.29 4.51
CA PHE A 5 -12.99 14.50 3.57
C PHE A 5 -14.19 13.90 4.31
N LYS A 6 -15.28 14.66 4.39
CA LYS A 6 -16.54 14.24 5.01
C LYS A 6 -17.48 13.79 3.88
N GLY A 7 -17.49 12.50 3.57
CA GLY A 7 -18.51 11.89 2.70
C GLY A 7 -18.06 11.23 1.40
N GLU A 8 -16.76 11.07 1.12
CA GLU A 8 -16.31 10.29 -0.05
C GLU A 8 -15.97 8.85 0.36
N GLU A 9 -16.47 7.86 -0.39
CA GLU A 9 -16.14 6.45 -0.16
C GLU A 9 -14.62 6.24 -0.25
N ILE A 10 -14.02 5.81 0.87
CA ILE A 10 -12.61 5.40 0.91
C ILE A 10 -12.48 4.12 0.10
N ILE A 11 -11.77 4.16 -1.03
CA ILE A 11 -11.50 2.97 -1.84
C ILE A 11 -10.51 2.09 -1.06
N LYS A 12 -10.93 0.84 -0.79
CA LYS A 12 -10.13 -0.16 -0.08
C LYS A 12 -9.58 -1.18 -1.06
N ILE A 13 -8.27 -1.38 -1.06
CA ILE A 13 -7.58 -2.36 -1.89
C ILE A 13 -6.87 -3.34 -0.97
N SER A 14 -7.08 -4.64 -1.17
CA SER A 14 -6.34 -5.69 -0.45
C SER A 14 -5.45 -6.44 -1.43
N LEU A 15 -4.14 -6.40 -1.19
CA LEU A 15 -3.17 -7.24 -1.89
C LEU A 15 -3.13 -8.59 -1.17
N VAL A 16 -3.66 -9.63 -1.81
CA VAL A 16 -3.76 -10.98 -1.21
C VAL A 16 -3.06 -11.99 -2.12
N GLY A 17 -2.32 -12.91 -1.51
CA GLY A 17 -1.59 -13.95 -2.23
C GLY A 17 -0.57 -14.62 -1.33
N ILE A 18 0.02 -15.71 -1.82
CA ILE A 18 1.03 -16.48 -1.10
C ILE A 18 2.31 -15.67 -0.80
N SER A 19 3.14 -16.16 0.13
CA SER A 19 4.45 -15.54 0.40
C SER A 19 5.30 -15.50 -0.87
N GLY A 20 6.08 -14.42 -1.04
CA GLY A 20 6.95 -14.24 -2.22
C GLY A 20 6.24 -13.82 -3.52
N CYS A 21 4.90 -13.69 -3.56
CA CYS A 21 4.19 -13.26 -4.78
C CYS A 21 4.30 -11.75 -5.09
N GLY A 22 5.08 -11.00 -4.31
CA GLY A 22 5.41 -9.60 -4.62
C GLY A 22 4.43 -8.53 -4.14
N LYS A 23 3.50 -8.84 -3.22
CA LYS A 23 2.52 -7.86 -2.67
C LYS A 23 3.19 -6.58 -2.16
N THR A 24 4.18 -6.72 -1.29
CA THR A 24 4.94 -5.62 -0.69
C THR A 24 5.74 -4.85 -1.74
N SER A 25 6.25 -5.54 -2.76
CA SER A 25 6.95 -4.91 -3.90
C SER A 25 6.00 -4.07 -4.75
N ILE A 26 4.80 -4.59 -5.06
CA ILE A 26 3.75 -3.85 -5.78
C ILE A 26 3.35 -2.61 -4.99
N TYR A 27 3.08 -2.78 -3.69
CA TYR A 27 2.75 -1.65 -2.82
C TYR A 27 3.85 -0.57 -2.86
N SER A 28 5.10 -0.99 -2.65
CA SER A 28 6.24 -0.07 -2.56
C SER A 28 6.47 0.72 -3.84
N VAL A 29 6.32 0.08 -5.01
CA VAL A 29 6.55 0.75 -6.31
C VAL A 29 5.38 1.65 -6.67
N VAL A 30 4.15 1.18 -6.50
CA VAL A 30 2.95 1.90 -6.97
C VAL A 30 2.55 3.02 -6.01
N PHE A 31 2.66 2.80 -4.70
CA PHE A 31 2.09 3.69 -3.69
C PHE A 31 3.11 4.33 -2.75
N SER A 32 4.34 3.79 -2.65
CA SER A 32 5.42 4.38 -1.84
C SER A 32 6.55 4.99 -2.66
N GLY A 33 6.46 4.97 -4.00
CA GLY A 33 7.43 5.59 -4.89
C GLY A 33 8.82 4.94 -4.92
N LYS A 34 8.97 3.71 -4.42
CA LYS A 34 10.23 2.97 -4.52
C LYS A 34 10.52 2.56 -5.97
N LYS A 35 11.79 2.50 -6.33
CA LYS A 35 12.21 1.92 -7.61
C LYS A 35 12.13 0.40 -7.55
N PRO A 36 11.86 -0.30 -8.67
CA PRO A 36 11.79 -1.76 -8.68
C PRO A 36 13.05 -2.44 -8.12
N LYS A 37 14.25 -1.88 -8.35
CA LYS A 37 15.51 -2.43 -7.82
C LYS A 37 15.58 -2.42 -6.29
N GLU A 38 15.00 -1.41 -5.65
CA GLU A 38 15.00 -1.25 -4.19
C GLU A 38 14.08 -2.26 -3.50
N THR A 39 13.19 -2.93 -4.25
CA THR A 39 12.29 -3.94 -3.69
C THR A 39 12.98 -5.25 -3.33
N LYS A 40 14.20 -5.49 -3.82
CA LYS A 40 14.98 -6.70 -3.53
C LYS A 40 15.41 -6.82 -2.07
N GLU A 41 15.50 -5.68 -1.38
CA GLU A 41 15.91 -5.58 0.02
C GLU A 41 14.71 -5.61 0.98
N LEU A 42 13.49 -5.80 0.47
CA LEU A 42 12.29 -5.88 1.30
C LEU A 42 12.26 -7.19 2.08
N ASN A 43 12.06 -7.08 3.38
CA ASN A 43 11.82 -8.23 4.24
C ASN A 43 10.41 -8.79 4.06
N PRO A 44 10.17 -10.06 4.40
CA PRO A 44 8.84 -10.63 4.45
C PRO A 44 7.92 -9.83 5.38
N THR A 45 6.70 -9.54 4.92
CA THR A 45 5.67 -8.93 5.75
C THR A 45 5.08 -10.00 6.68
N ILE A 46 5.22 -9.82 8.00
CA ILE A 46 4.83 -10.81 9.02
C ILE A 46 3.35 -10.69 9.41
N LEU A 47 2.75 -9.49 9.27
CA LEU A 47 1.37 -9.17 9.66
C LEU A 47 0.67 -8.36 8.57
N TYR A 48 -0.66 -8.31 8.62
CA TYR A 48 -1.43 -7.47 7.69
C TYR A 48 -1.15 -5.99 7.96
N GLU A 49 -0.52 -5.31 7.01
CA GLU A 49 -0.20 -3.90 7.10
C GLU A 49 -1.24 -3.07 6.34
N SER A 50 -1.85 -2.08 7.01
CA SER A 50 -2.78 -1.16 6.36
C SER A 50 -2.20 0.25 6.24
N CYS A 51 -1.98 0.70 5.01
CA CYS A 51 -1.42 2.00 4.69
C CYS A 51 -2.48 2.89 4.02
N ARG A 52 -2.52 4.18 4.41
CA ARG A 52 -3.41 5.17 3.79
C ARG A 52 -2.62 6.07 2.85
N HIS A 53 -3.10 6.24 1.62
CA HIS A 53 -2.49 7.19 0.69
C HIS A 53 -2.93 8.61 1.06
N PRO A 54 -1.98 9.56 1.30
CA PRO A 54 -2.28 10.84 1.93
C PRO A 54 -3.21 11.77 1.13
N PHE A 55 -3.35 11.57 -0.18
CA PHE A 55 -4.11 12.46 -1.06
C PHE A 55 -5.23 11.79 -1.87
N LEU A 56 -5.21 10.46 -2.01
CA LEU A 56 -6.09 9.74 -2.95
C LEU A 56 -7.29 9.08 -2.27
N GLY A 57 -7.42 9.19 -0.95
CA GLY A 57 -8.49 8.50 -0.22
C GLY A 57 -8.40 6.96 -0.31
N LEU A 58 -7.22 6.42 -0.63
CA LEU A 58 -7.00 4.97 -0.74
C LEU A 58 -6.55 4.39 0.60
N GLN A 59 -7.14 3.25 0.96
CA GLN A 59 -6.64 2.39 2.04
C GLN A 59 -6.17 1.07 1.43
N ILE A 60 -4.89 0.77 1.58
CA ILE A 60 -4.27 -0.44 1.00
C ILE A 60 -3.87 -1.36 2.14
N GLY A 61 -4.32 -2.61 2.07
CA GLY A 61 -3.89 -3.68 2.95
C GLY A 61 -2.93 -4.64 2.24
N ILE A 62 -1.86 -5.04 2.91
CA ILE A 62 -0.75 -5.86 2.37
C ILE A 62 -0.45 -7.05 3.28
#